data_AF-A0A535XXB7-F1
#
_entry.id   AF-A0A535XXB7-F1
#
_cell.length_a   1.000
_cell.length_b   1.000
_cell.length_c   1.000
_cell.angle_alpha   90.00
_cell.angle_beta   90.00
_cell.angle_gamma   90.00
#
_symmetry.space_group_name_H-M   'P 1'
#
loop_
_entity.id
_entity.type
_entity.pdbx_description
1 polymer ?
#
loop_
_entity_poly.entity_id
_entity_poly.type
_entity_poly.pdbx_seq_one_letter_code
_entity_poly.pdbx_strand_id
1 'polypeptide(L)' 'MNGELSPGTYRAKNGDLIHCRDDSEGRSQVEVEHHDGSVTWADMTALRDAVRISNDPDWPLSHPRFVGVLRFD' A
#
# COMPACT_ATOMS: atom_id res chain seq x y z
N MET A 1 4.57 -21.37 -9.47
CA MET A 1 4.06 -20.74 -8.24
C MET A 1 3.37 -19.47 -8.71
N ASN A 2 2.04 -19.49 -8.84
CA ASN A 2 1.28 -18.32 -9.26
C ASN A 2 1.29 -17.37 -8.06
N GLY A 3 2.26 -16.46 -8.04
CA GLY A 3 2.39 -15.46 -6.99
C GLY A 3 1.28 -14.43 -7.15
N GLU A 4 0.07 -14.75 -6.66
CA GLU A 4 -0.90 -13.72 -6.32
C GLU A 4 -0.20 -12.79 -5.34
N LEU A 5 0.05 -11.57 -5.80
CA LEU A 5 0.69 -10.54 -5.01
C LEU A 5 -0.24 -10.22 -3.85
N SER A 6 0.21 -10.57 -2.64
CA SER A 6 -0.60 -10.39 -1.46
C SER A 6 -0.71 -8.90 -1.11
N PRO A 7 -1.84 -8.46 -0.53
CA PRO A 7 -1.96 -7.12 0.01
C PRO A 7 -0.78 -6.75 0.93
N GLY A 8 -0.30 -5.52 0.83
CA GLY A 8 0.82 -5.03 1.62
C GLY A 8 1.56 -3.87 0.96
N THR A 9 2.56 -3.35 1.67
CA THR A 9 3.45 -2.30 1.16
C THR A 9 4.74 -2.88 0.63
N TYR A 10 5.13 -2.40 -0.55
CA TYR A 10 6.34 -2.75 -1.26
C TYR A 10 7.20 -1.51 -1.47
N ARG A 11 8.52 -1.70 -1.56
CA ARG A 11 9.46 -0.64 -1.92
C ARG A 11 9.95 -0.84 -3.34
N ALA A 12 9.72 0.16 -4.19
CA ALA A 12 10.31 0.20 -5.52
C ALA A 12 11.80 0.54 -5.46
N LYS A 13 12.54 0.21 -6.53
CA LYS A 13 13.98 0.51 -6.65
C LYS A 13 14.30 2.00 -6.58
N ASN A 14 13.38 2.86 -7.02
CA ASN A 14 13.53 4.32 -6.97
C ASN A 14 13.23 4.90 -5.58
N GLY A 15 12.82 4.07 -4.62
CA GLY A 15 12.51 4.48 -3.25
C GLY A 15 11.03 4.72 -2.97
N ASP A 16 10.18 4.77 -4.01
CA ASP A 16 8.73 4.93 -3.87
C ASP A 16 8.10 3.77 -3.09
N LEU A 17 7.02 4.07 -2.40
CA LEU A 17 6.22 3.09 -1.70
C LEU A 17 5.05 2.68 -2.59
N ILE A 18 4.82 1.38 -2.69
CA ILE A 18 3.73 0.81 -3.48
C ILE A 18 2.81 0.09 -2.50
N HIS A 19 1.58 0.58 -2.41
CA HIS A 19 0.51 0.08 -1.56
C HIS A 19 -0.41 -0.80 -2.40
N CYS A 20 -0.40 -2.11 -2.14
CA CYS A 20 -1.26 -3.07 -2.83
C CYS A 20 -2.40 -3.51 -1.91
N ARG A 21 -3.65 -3.33 -2.31
CA ARG A 21 -4.84 -3.70 -1.53
C ARG A 21 -5.89 -4.37 -2.42
N ASP A 22 -6.72 -5.23 -1.87
CA ASP A 22 -7.86 -5.76 -2.61
C ASP A 22 -9.09 -4.88 -2.40
N ASP A 23 -9.85 -4.62 -3.46
CA ASP A 23 -11.12 -3.92 -3.38
C ASP A 23 -12.25 -4.83 -2.87
N SER A 24 -13.45 -4.26 -2.69
CA SER A 24 -14.63 -5.02 -2.25
C SER A 24 -15.07 -6.12 -3.22
N GLU A 25 -14.57 -6.09 -4.45
CA GLU A 25 -14.83 -7.08 -5.50
C GLU A 25 -13.66 -8.08 -5.66
N GLY A 26 -12.63 -7.98 -4.80
CA GLY A 26 -11.45 -8.85 -4.83
C GLY A 26 -10.44 -8.51 -5.93
N ARG A 27 -10.51 -7.31 -6.52
CA ARG A 27 -9.52 -6.83 -7.50
C ARG A 27 -8.40 -6.10 -6.77
N SER A 28 -7.16 -6.38 -7.16
CA SER A 28 -6.01 -5.68 -6.64
C SER A 28 -5.97 -4.23 -7.15
N GLN A 29 -5.89 -3.30 -6.21
CA GLN A 29 -5.60 -1.89 -6.44
C GLN A 29 -4.16 -1.60 -6.03
N VAL A 30 -3.45 -0.86 -6.88
CA VAL A 30 -2.05 -0.48 -6.66
C VAL A 30 -1.95 1.03 -6.64
N GLU A 31 -1.53 1.56 -5.50
CA GLU A 31 -1.30 2.98 -5.25
C GLU A 31 0.20 3.20 -5.03
N VAL A 32 0.78 4.20 -5.68
CA VAL A 32 2.20 4.53 -5.58
C VAL A 32 2.34 5.88 -4.89
N GLU A 33 3.02 5.89 -3.75
CA GLU A 33 3.40 7.09 -3.01
C GLU A 33 4.84 7.45 -3.37
N HIS A 34 4.99 8.63 -3.96
CA HIS A 34 6.26 9.17 -4.37
C HIS A 34 6.97 9.90 -3.22
N HIS A 35 8.27 10.10 -3.36
CA HIS A 35 9.08 10.81 -2.36
C HIS A 35 8.61 12.22 -1.99
N ASP A 36 7.84 12.88 -2.88
CA ASP A 36 7.27 14.22 -2.66
C ASP A 36 5.91 14.18 -1.94
N GLY A 37 5.45 12.99 -1.56
CA GLY A 37 4.15 12.75 -0.93
C GLY A 37 2.98 12.73 -1.92
N SER A 38 3.22 12.89 -3.21
CA SER A 38 2.17 12.71 -4.22
C SER A 38 1.85 11.24 -4.41
N VAL A 39 0.60 10.99 -4.83
CA VAL A 39 0.05 9.63 -4.93
C VAL A 39 -0.53 9.41 -6.32
N THR A 40 -0.17 8.29 -6.95
CA THR A 40 -0.68 7.88 -8.26
C THR A 40 -1.22 6.46 -8.23
N TRP A 41 -2.19 6.16 -9.11
CA TRP A 41 -2.69 4.80 -9.32
C TRP A 41 -1.90 4.12 -10.43
N ALA A 42 -1.52 2.87 -10.21
CA ALA A 42 -0.77 2.08 -11.17
C ALA A 42 -1.40 0.69 -11.35
N ASP A 43 -0.85 -0.06 -12.29
CA ASP A 43 -1.15 -1.48 -12.43
C ASP A 43 -0.11 -2.33 -11.68
N MET A 44 -0.30 -3.65 -11.73
CA MET A 44 0.58 -4.62 -11.07
C MET A 44 2.02 -4.60 -11.60
N THR A 45 2.30 -4.00 -12.76
CA THR A 45 3.66 -3.88 -13.30
C THR A 45 4.52 -2.93 -12.47
N ALA A 46 3.92 -2.01 -11.70
CA ALA A 46 4.64 -1.18 -10.74
C ALA A 46 5.39 -2.02 -9.69
N LEU A 47 4.90 -3.22 -9.38
CA LEU A 47 5.53 -4.15 -8.43
C LEU A 47 6.75 -4.88 -9.03
N ARG A 48 7.07 -4.66 -10.30
CA ARG A 48 8.23 -5.29 -10.94
C ARG A 48 9.50 -4.83 -10.24
N ASP A 49 10.23 -5.81 -9.70
CA ASP A 49 11.43 -5.61 -8.89
C ASP A 49 11.22 -4.86 -7.55
N ALA A 50 9.97 -4.63 -7.15
CA ALA A 50 9.67 -4.09 -5.84
C ALA A 50 9.81 -5.18 -4.78
N VAL A 51 10.26 -4.79 -3.59
CA VAL A 51 10.47 -5.71 -2.46
C VAL A 51 9.37 -5.45 -1.43
N ARG A 52 8.67 -6.51 -1.00
CA ARG A 52 7.69 -6.37 0.08
C ARG A 52 8.40 -6.00 1.38
N ILE A 53 7.93 -4.93 2.02
CA ILE A 53 8.49 -4.42 3.27
C ILE A 53 7.48 -4.48 4.42
N SER A 54 6.19 -4.60 4.12
CA SER A 54 5.12 -4.75 5.10
C SER A 54 4.00 -5.65 4.58
N ASN A 55 3.33 -6.35 5.49
CA ASN A 55 2.09 -7.05 5.21
C ASN A 55 0.86 -6.14 5.30
N ASP A 56 1.02 -4.96 5.91
CA ASP A 56 -0.01 -3.94 6.03
C ASP A 56 0.08 -3.01 4.81
N PRO A 57 -0.98 -2.90 3.98
CA PRO A 57 -1.01 -2.02 2.81
C PRO A 57 -1.17 -0.54 3.14
N ASP A 58 -1.38 -0.20 4.41
CA ASP A 58 -1.45 1.18 4.90
C ASP A 58 -0.15 1.60 5.62
N TRP A 59 0.92 0.81 5.46
CA TRP A 59 2.21 1.08 6.09
C TRP A 59 3.13 1.91 5.17
N PRO A 60 3.94 2.84 5.71
CA PRO A 60 3.79 3.40 7.05
C PRO A 60 2.49 4.20 7.10
N LEU A 61 1.91 4.37 8.30
CA LEU A 61 0.73 5.23 8.46
C LEU A 61 1.08 6.65 7.98
N SER A 62 0.79 6.94 6.72
CA SER A 62 1.05 8.23 6.09
C SER A 62 0.16 9.32 6.69
N HIS A 63 -0.93 8.89 7.34
CA HIS A 63 -1.85 9.76 8.09
C HIS A 63 -2.19 9.11 9.44
N PRO A 64 -2.25 9.88 10.54
CA PRO A 64 -2.75 9.37 11.81
C PRO A 64 -4.20 8.90 11.64
N ARG A 65 -4.43 7.59 11.77
CA ARG A 65 -5.78 7.01 11.86
C ARG A 65 -6.34 7.36 13.24
N PHE A 66 -7.20 8.37 13.31
CA PHE A 66 -7.94 8.68 14.53
C PHE A 66 -8.96 7.57 14.78
N VAL A 67 -8.59 6.57 15.58
CA VAL A 67 -9.52 5.51 16.01
C VAL A 67 -10.31 6.01 17.22
N GLY A 68 -11.38 6.75 16.95
CA GLY A 68 -12.51 6.98 17.87
C GLY A 68 -12.25 7.85 19.11
N VAL A 69 -13.28 8.57 19.55
CA VAL A 69 -13.28 9.21 20.87
C VAL A 69 -13.53 8.11 21.91
N LEU A 70 -12.54 7.81 22.74
CA LEU A 70 -12.77 7.08 23.99
C LEU A 70 -13.60 7.98 24.92
N ARG A 71 -14.90 7.72 24.97
CA ARG A 71 -15.81 8.40 25.89
C ARG A 71 -15.80 7.62 27.20
N PHE A 72 -15.20 8.20 28.23
CA PHE A 72 -15.37 7.73 29.61
C PHE A 72 -16.66 8.39 30.14
N ASP A 73 -17.64 7.56 30.49
CA ASP A 73 -18.71 7.92 31.43
C ASP A 73 -18.11 7.90 32.85
#